data_AF-K1S940-F1
#
_entry.id   AF-K1S940-F1
#
_cell.length_a   1.000
_cell.length_b   1.000
_cell.length_c   1.000
_cell.angle_alpha   90.00
_cell.angle_beta   90.00
_cell.angle_gamma   90.00
#
_symmetry.space_group_name_H-M   'P 1'
#
loop_
_entity.id
_entity.type
_entity.pdbx_description
1 polymer ?
#
loop_
_entity_poly.entity_id
_entity_poly.type
_entity_poly.pdbx_seq_one_letter_code
_entity_poly.pdbx_strand_id
1 'polypeptide(L)' 'DISSYCHAYNEPVFITKNGKGDLAVMSMETYEEMAGRIELYSKLQEGLADVEAGNTRPFADVMADLRHRRERR' A
#
# COMPACT_ATOMS: atom_id res chain seq x y z
N ASP A 1 -3.35 -28.83 -5.42
CA ASP A 1 -2.37 -27.99 -6.13
C ASP A 1 -1.92 -26.87 -5.18
N ILE A 2 -0.70 -26.34 -5.33
CA ILE A 2 -0.17 -25.20 -4.54
C ILE A 2 -1.06 -23.96 -4.72
N SER A 3 -1.61 -23.76 -5.92
CA SER A 3 -2.58 -22.69 -6.19
C SER A 3 -3.78 -22.76 -5.24
N SER A 4 -4.38 -23.94 -5.05
CA SER A 4 -5.52 -24.13 -4.14
C SER A 4 -5.16 -23.80 -2.69
N TYR A 5 -3.94 -24.14 -2.24
CA TYR A 5 -3.47 -23.77 -0.90
C TYR A 5 -3.34 -22.25 -0.76
N CYS A 6 -2.73 -21.58 -1.74
CA CYS A 6 -2.55 -20.13 -1.72
C CYS A 6 -3.88 -19.37 -1.66
N HIS A 7 -4.94 -19.89 -2.29
CA HIS A 7 -6.28 -19.30 -2.24
C HIS A 7 -7.07 -19.66 -0.97
N ALA A 8 -6.80 -20.80 -0.34
CA ALA A 8 -7.58 -21.25 0.81
C ALA A 8 -7.17 -20.58 2.13
N TYR A 9 -5.89 -20.24 2.28
CA TYR A 9 -5.34 -19.83 3.57
C TYR A 9 -4.88 -18.36 3.61
N ASN A 10 -4.89 -17.63 2.48
CA ASN A 10 -4.43 -16.23 2.38
C ASN A 10 -3.05 -16.00 3.04
N GLU A 11 -2.19 -17.02 2.99
CA GLU A 11 -0.86 -17.04 3.59
C GLU A 11 0.15 -17.57 2.55
N PRO A 12 1.40 -17.09 2.57
CA PRO A 12 2.42 -17.57 1.65
C PRO A 12 2.87 -19.00 1.96
N VAL A 13 3.01 -19.80 0.90
CA VAL A 13 3.77 -21.05 0.93
C VAL A 13 5.25 -20.71 0.72
N PHE A 14 6.10 -21.08 1.69
CA PHE A 14 7.54 -20.90 1.59
C PHE A 14 8.23 -22.12 0.98
N ILE A 15 9.07 -21.88 -0.01
CA ILE A 15 9.90 -22.90 -0.67
C ILE A 15 11.34 -22.73 -0.20
N THR A 16 11.93 -23.82 0.28
CA THR A 16 13.33 -23.85 0.71
C THR A 16 14.21 -24.58 -0.30
N LYS A 17 15.43 -24.09 -0.51
CA LYS A 17 16.47 -24.75 -1.29
C LYS A 17 17.70 -24.95 -0.43
N ASN A 18 18.12 -26.20 -0.24
CA ASN A 18 19.25 -26.59 0.63
C ASN A 18 19.10 -26.08 2.08
N GLY A 19 17.89 -26.14 2.63
CA GLY A 19 17.59 -25.69 4.00
C GLY A 19 17.54 -24.17 4.19
N LYS A 20 17.64 -23.38 3.12
CA LYS A 20 17.50 -21.92 3.15
C LYS A 20 16.22 -21.48 2.43
N GLY A 21 15.57 -20.44 2.92
CA GLY A 21 14.43 -19.82 2.23
C GLY A 21 14.84 -19.31 0.85
N ASP A 22 14.02 -19.62 -0.16
CA ASP A 22 14.28 -19.27 -1.57
C ASP A 22 13.13 -18.41 -2.11
N LEU A 23 11.90 -18.91 -2.02
CA LEU A 23 10.71 -18.26 -2.59
C LEU A 23 9.53 -18.30 -1.60
N ALA A 24 8.66 -17.30 -1.71
CA ALA A 24 7.33 -17.30 -1.12
C ALA A 24 6.30 -17.23 -2.27
N VAL A 25 5.34 -18.13 -2.27
CA VAL A 25 4.26 -18.19 -3.28
C VAL A 25 2.94 -17.91 -2.59
N MET A 26 2.16 -16.98 -3.12
CA MET A 26 0.85 -16.57 -2.58
C MET A 26 -0.12 -16.28 -3.73
N SER A 27 -1.41 -16.14 -3.44
CA SER A 27 -2.38 -15.68 -4.44
C SER A 27 -2.09 -14.23 -4.83
N MET A 28 -2.48 -13.83 -6.05
CA MET A 28 -2.34 -12.44 -6.50
C MET A 28 -3.06 -11.47 -5.56
N GLU A 29 -4.28 -11.83 -5.13
CA GLU A 29 -5.07 -11.05 -4.17
C GLU A 29 -4.33 -10.84 -2.85
N THR A 30 -3.74 -11.90 -2.28
CA THR A 30 -2.96 -11.81 -1.03
C THR A 30 -1.75 -10.90 -1.21
N TYR A 31 -1.07 -10.99 -2.36
CA TYR A 31 0.08 -10.12 -2.67
C TYR A 31 -0.34 -8.65 -2.80
N GLU A 32 -1.41 -8.37 -3.54
CA GLU A 32 -1.91 -7.01 -3.75
C GLU A 32 -2.40 -6.38 -2.45
N GLU A 33 -3.09 -7.13 -1.59
CA GLU A 33 -3.51 -6.64 -0.27
C GLU A 33 -2.31 -6.33 0.63
N MET A 34 -1.28 -7.19 0.62
CA MET A 34 -0.06 -6.98 1.38
C MET A 34 0.69 -5.73 0.90
N ALA A 35 0.90 -5.61 -0.42
CA ALA A 35 1.57 -4.47 -1.03
C ALA A 35 0.81 -3.16 -0.79
N GLY A 36 -0.51 -3.16 -1.00
CA GLY A 36 -1.37 -2.00 -0.78
C GLY A 36 -1.39 -1.54 0.68
N ARG A 37 -1.33 -2.47 1.64
CA ARG A 37 -1.23 -2.13 3.07
C ARG A 37 0.11 -1.46 3.40
N ILE A 38 1.21 -1.91 2.82
CA ILE A 38 2.53 -1.27 2.99
C ILE A 38 2.49 0.15 2.42
N GLU A 39 1.93 0.33 1.22
CA GLU A 39 1.80 1.65 0.60
C GLU A 39 0.92 2.59 1.45
N LEU A 40 -0.22 2.10 1.93
CA LEU A 40 -1.10 2.86 2.82
C LEU A 40 -0.36 3.32 4.09
N TYR A 41 0.36 2.42 4.76
CA TYR A 41 1.12 2.79 5.95
C TYR A 41 2.23 3.79 5.65
N SER A 42 2.91 3.67 4.50
CA SER A 42 3.88 4.68 4.06
C SER A 42 3.21 6.06 3.92
N LYS A 43 2.06 6.12 3.26
CA LYS A 43 1.34 7.39 3.04
C LYS A 43 0.80 8.00 4.33
N LEU A 44 0.31 7.18 5.25
CA LEU A 44 -0.09 7.64 6.58
C LEU A 44 1.10 8.18 7.36
N GLN A 45 2.25 7.50 7.32
CA GLN A 45 3.46 7.95 8.00
C GLN A 45 3.99 9.27 7.41
N GLU A 46 4.00 9.40 6.08
CA GLU A 46 4.31 10.66 5.39
C GLU A 46 3.39 11.79 5.88
N GLY A 47 2.08 11.56 5.88
CA GLY A 47 1.11 12.57 6.33
C GLY A 47 1.24 12.94 7.82
N LEU A 48 1.54 11.97 8.70
CA LEU A 48 1.79 12.24 10.11
C LEU A 48 3.05 13.08 10.32
N ALA A 49 4.11 12.79 9.57
CA ALA A 49 5.33 13.59 9.60
C ALA A 49 5.09 15.03 9.12
N ASP A 50 4.27 15.22 8.09
CA ASP A 50 3.88 16.56 7.63
C ASP A 50 3.08 17.33 8.68
N VAL A 51 2.18 16.66 9.42
CA VAL A 51 1.46 17.28 10.53
C VAL A 51 2.43 17.72 11.64
N GLU A 52 3.39 16.85 12.02
CA GLU A 52 4.39 17.16 13.05
C GLU A 52 5.32 18.32 12.63
N ALA A 53 5.72 18.36 11.35
CA ALA A 53 6.53 19.44 10.79
C ALA A 53 5.76 20.75 10.55
N GLY A 54 4.42 20.75 10.70
CA GLY A 54 3.58 21.89 10.38
C GLY A 54 3.40 22.12 8.87
N ASN A 55 3.76 21.15 8.03
CA ASN A 55 3.59 21.15 6.57
C ASN A 55 2.13 20.88 6.17
N THR A 56 1.20 21.67 6.72
CA THR A 56 -0.23 21.52 6.48
C THR A 56 -0.80 22.75 5.79
N ARG A 57 -1.96 22.59 5.15
CA ARG A 57 -2.69 23.71 4.53
C ARG A 57 -4.16 23.68 4.94
N PRO A 58 -4.80 24.83 5.15
CA PRO A 58 -6.23 24.89 5.38
C PRO A 58 -7.03 24.27 4.23
N PHE A 59 -8.04 23.47 4.56
CA PHE A 59 -8.90 22.80 3.57
C PHE A 59 -9.56 23.78 2.59
N ALA A 60 -9.98 24.96 3.08
CA ALA A 60 -10.62 25.98 2.26
C ALA A 60 -9.71 26.45 1.11
N ASP A 61 -8.43 26.66 1.40
CA ASP A 61 -7.44 27.13 0.42
C ASP A 61 -7.19 26.07 -0.65
N VAL A 62 -7.04 24.81 -0.23
CA VAL A 62 -6.85 23.67 -1.16
C VAL A 62 -8.07 23.54 -2.09
N MET A 63 -9.29 23.64 -1.55
CA MET A 63 -10.50 23.55 -2.37
C MET A 63 -10.67 24.73 -3.33
N ALA A 64 -10.25 25.93 -2.94
CA ALA A 64 -10.23 27.08 -3.83
C ALA A 64 -9.26 26.86 -5.00
N ASP A 65 -8.04 26.39 -4.72
CA ASP A 65 -7.03 26.07 -5.73
C ASP A 65 -7.52 25.01 -6.73
N LEU A 66 -8.16 23.94 -6.24
CA LEU A 66 -8.69 22.86 -7.07
C LEU A 66 -9.81 23.34 -8.01
N ARG A 67 -10.72 24.19 -7.52
CA ARG A 67 -11.77 24.81 -8.36
C ARG A 67 -11.15 25.69 -9.45
N HIS A 68 -10.20 26.54 -9.08
CA HIS A 68 -9.53 27.42 -10.04
C HIS A 68 -8.76 26.65 -11.12
N ARG A 69 -8.13 25.52 -10.78
CA ARG A 69 -7.47 24.64 -11.76
C ARG A 69 -8.44 24.00 -12.75
N ARG A 70 -9.66 23.70 -12.32
CA ARG A 70 -10.70 23.11 -13.18
C ARG A 70 -11.26 24.13 -14.18
N GLU A 71 -11.36 25.40 -13.80
CA GLU A 71 -11.85 26.49 -14.66
C GLU A 71 -10.84 26.94 -15.72
N ARG A 72 -9.56 26.62 -15.54
CA ARG A 72 -8.48 26.91 -16.51
C ARG A 72 -8.23 25.78 -17.54
N ARG A 73 -9.02 24.70 -17.48
CA ARG A 73 -9.03 23.62 -18.48
C ARG A 73 -10.24 23.76 -19.38
#